data_AF-A0A174R7K9-F1
#
_entry.id   AF-A0A174R7K9-F1
#
_cell.length_a   1.000
_cell.length_b   1.000
_cell.length_c   1.000
_cell.angle_alpha   90.00
_cell.angle_beta   90.00
_cell.angle_gamma   90.00
#
_symmetry.space_group_name_H-M   'P 1'
#
loop_
_entity.id
_entity.type
_entity.pdbx_description
1 polymer ?
#
loop_
_entity_poly.entity_id
_entity_poly.type
_entity_poly.pdbx_seq_one_letter_code
_entity_poly.pdbx_strand_id
1 'polypeptide(L)'
;MKLKKWVCVLLAVFLLAGLFCMPALAAADDVADAVEQTWGDASEQIKTVVDSVVFPALGMVLAIAFFVKLAMAYFDYRKHGQFEWTGPAILFVCLIFVLLAPNYIWGIVGL
;
A
#
# COMPACT_ATOMS: atom_id res chain seq x y z
N MET A 1 -44.66 50.35 2.73
CA MET A 1 -43.26 50.38 3.20
C MET A 1 -42.77 49.08 3.87
N LYS A 2 -43.62 48.29 4.56
CA LYS A 2 -43.18 47.07 5.25
C LYS A 2 -42.68 45.98 4.30
N LEU A 3 -43.42 45.67 3.23
CA LEU A 3 -43.04 44.63 2.26
C LEU A 3 -41.68 44.87 1.58
N LYS A 4 -41.38 46.12 1.19
CA LYS A 4 -40.10 46.50 0.57
C LYS A 4 -38.91 46.32 1.52
N LYS A 5 -39.10 46.57 2.82
CA LYS A 5 -38.09 46.28 3.87
C LYS A 5 -37.88 44.77 4.03
N TRP A 6 -38.95 43.97 4.06
CA TRP A 6 -38.85 42.51 4.13
C TRP A 6 -38.16 41.90 2.91
N VAL A 7 -38.46 42.39 1.71
CA VAL A 7 -37.79 41.96 0.47
C VAL A 7 -36.30 42.33 0.50
N CYS A 8 -35.94 43.54 0.92
CA CYS A 8 -34.51 43.92 1.06
C CYS A 8 -33.79 43.09 2.12
N VAL A 9 -34.43 42.76 3.24
CA VAL A 9 -33.84 41.90 4.28
C VAL A 9 -33.67 40.47 3.77
N LEU A 10 -34.65 39.93 3.06
CA LEU A 10 -34.57 38.58 2.48
C LEU A 10 -33.44 38.49 1.45
N LEU A 11 -33.29 39.52 0.62
CA LEU A 11 -32.26 39.60 -0.42
C LEU A 11 -30.86 39.78 0.19
N ALA A 12 -30.74 40.56 1.27
CA ALA A 12 -29.51 40.68 2.05
C ALA A 12 -29.11 39.36 2.73
N VAL A 13 -30.07 38.62 3.29
CA VAL A 13 -29.83 37.28 3.87
C VAL A 13 -29.39 36.29 2.81
N PHE A 14 -30.00 36.32 1.62
CA PHE A 14 -29.61 35.45 0.50
C PHE A 14 -28.20 35.77 -0.01
N LEU A 15 -27.82 37.05 -0.09
CA LEU A 15 -26.46 37.49 -0.45
C LEU A 15 -25.44 37.09 0.62
N LEU A 16 -25.78 37.21 1.90
CA LEU A 16 -24.91 36.80 2.99
C LEU A 16 -24.71 35.28 2.99
N ALA A 17 -25.80 34.52 2.80
CA ALA A 17 -25.75 33.06 2.66
C ALA A 17 -24.91 32.63 1.45
N GLY A 18 -25.06 33.29 0.30
CA GLY A 18 -24.22 33.06 -0.87
C GLY A 18 -22.74 33.35 -0.61
N LEU A 19 -22.42 34.43 0.11
CA LEU A 19 -21.05 34.81 0.45
C LEU A 19 -20.39 33.82 1.42
N PHE A 20 -21.16 33.21 2.34
CA PHE A 20 -20.66 32.20 3.27
C PHE A 20 -20.63 30.77 2.68
N CYS A 21 -21.48 30.45 1.71
CA CYS A 21 -21.46 29.14 1.03
C CYS A 21 -20.27 28.98 0.07
N MET A 22 -19.79 30.06 -0.55
CA MET A 22 -18.63 30.01 -1.47
C MET A 22 -17.31 29.53 -0.79
N PRO A 23 -16.88 30.08 0.36
CA PRO A 23 -15.66 29.62 1.03
C PRO A 23 -15.82 28.22 1.65
N ALA A 24 -17.02 27.82 2.07
CA ALA A 24 -17.27 26.47 2.60
C ALA A 24 -17.19 25.39 1.50
N LEU A 25 -17.59 25.71 0.27
CA LEU A 25 -17.46 24.80 -0.87
C LEU A 25 -16.01 24.72 -1.37
N ALA A 26 -15.25 25.81 -1.30
CA ALA A 26 -13.82 25.82 -1.66
C ALA A 26 -12.92 25.14 -0.61
N ALA A 27 -13.26 25.23 0.68
CA ALA A 27 -12.49 24.60 1.76
C ALA A 27 -12.73 23.09 1.91
N ALA A 28 -13.82 22.56 1.34
CA ALA A 28 -14.08 21.12 1.32
C ALA A 28 -13.11 20.35 0.40
N ASP A 29 -12.61 21.02 -0.64
CA ASP A 29 -11.60 20.48 -1.57
C ASP A 29 -10.20 20.48 -0.94
N ASP A 30 -9.85 21.53 -0.17
CA ASP A 30 -8.51 21.73 0.38
C ASP A 30 -8.09 20.67 1.42
N VAL A 31 -9.02 20.19 2.26
CA VAL A 31 -8.69 19.20 3.30
C VAL A 31 -8.73 17.77 2.75
N ALA A 32 -9.63 17.47 1.81
CA ALA A 32 -9.71 16.15 1.19
C ALA A 32 -8.49 15.90 0.28
N ASP A 33 -8.13 16.89 -0.54
CA ASP A 33 -6.98 16.82 -1.45
C ASP A 33 -5.66 16.76 -0.66
N ALA A 34 -5.52 17.54 0.42
CA ALA A 34 -4.34 17.47 1.29
C ALA A 34 -4.19 16.10 1.97
N VAL A 35 -5.30 15.45 2.36
CA VAL A 35 -5.27 14.10 2.96
C VAL A 35 -4.94 13.04 1.91
N GLU A 36 -5.50 13.13 0.71
CA GLU A 36 -5.21 12.20 -0.40
C GLU A 36 -3.75 12.30 -0.86
N GLN A 37 -3.22 13.52 -0.92
CA GLN A 37 -1.82 13.78 -1.26
C GLN A 37 -0.86 13.26 -0.18
N THR A 38 -1.17 13.47 1.11
CA THR A 38 -0.37 12.90 2.22
C THR A 38 -0.44 11.37 2.23
N TRP A 39 -1.59 10.78 1.89
CA TRP A 39 -1.73 9.32 1.75
C TRP A 39 -0.91 8.78 0.58
N GLY A 40 -0.91 9.46 -0.57
CA GLY A 40 -0.07 9.15 -1.73
C GLY A 40 1.40 9.06 -1.34
N ASP A 41 1.94 10.13 -0.76
CA ASP A 41 3.35 10.21 -0.36
C ASP A 41 3.72 9.12 0.68
N ALA A 42 2.87 8.91 1.68
CA ALA A 42 3.10 7.89 2.71
C ALA A 42 3.06 6.47 2.11
N SER A 43 2.15 6.21 1.18
CA SER A 43 2.01 4.90 0.53
C SER A 43 3.19 4.58 -0.39
N GLU A 44 3.72 5.57 -1.12
CA GLU A 44 4.91 5.43 -1.96
C GLU A 44 6.17 5.17 -1.13
N GLN A 45 6.28 5.82 0.03
CA GLN A 45 7.37 5.55 0.96
C GLN A 45 7.33 4.12 1.51
N ILE A 46 6.15 3.61 1.89
CA ILE A 46 5.97 2.23 2.35
C ILE A 46 6.35 1.27 1.23
N LYS A 47 5.88 1.51 0.00
CA LYS A 47 6.25 0.71 -1.17
C LYS A 47 7.75 0.66 -1.39
N THR A 48 8.40 1.81 -1.35
CA THR A 48 9.85 1.91 -1.51
C THR A 48 10.61 1.12 -0.45
N VAL A 49 10.25 1.26 0.83
CA VAL A 49 10.94 0.54 1.93
C VAL A 49 10.69 -0.97 1.84
N VAL A 50 9.47 -1.37 1.50
CA VAL A 50 9.11 -2.77 1.37
C VAL A 50 9.85 -3.43 0.19
N ASP A 51 9.90 -2.77 -0.97
CA ASP A 51 10.58 -3.28 -2.16
C ASP A 51 12.11 -3.25 -2.06
N SER A 52 12.68 -2.24 -1.40
CA SER A 52 14.14 -2.09 -1.30
C SER A 52 14.77 -2.87 -0.14
N VAL A 53 14.02 -3.11 0.95
CA VAL A 53 14.59 -3.73 2.16
C VAL A 53 13.85 -5.00 2.56
N VAL A 54 12.52 -4.97 2.66
CA VAL A 54 11.76 -6.08 3.24
C VAL A 54 11.78 -7.31 2.33
N PHE A 55 11.37 -7.17 1.06
CA PHE A 55 11.39 -8.27 0.10
C PHE A 55 12.81 -8.80 -0.16
N PRO A 56 13.84 -7.95 -0.35
CA PRO A 56 15.21 -8.42 -0.51
C PRO A 56 15.77 -9.15 0.72
N ALA A 57 15.49 -8.66 1.93
CA ALA A 57 15.93 -9.32 3.17
C ALA A 57 15.28 -10.70 3.33
N LEU A 58 13.96 -10.80 3.12
CA LEU A 58 13.24 -12.07 3.16
C LEU A 58 13.76 -13.04 2.09
N GLY A 59 13.97 -12.55 0.87
CA GLY A 59 14.51 -13.33 -0.24
C GLY A 59 15.90 -13.87 0.07
N MET A 60 16.79 -13.08 0.66
CA MET A 60 18.13 -13.53 1.07
C MET A 60 18.07 -14.64 2.12
N VAL A 61 17.27 -14.47 3.17
CA VAL A 61 17.13 -15.49 4.23
C VAL A 61 16.57 -16.80 3.66
N LEU A 62 15.53 -16.73 2.84
CA LEU A 62 14.92 -17.89 2.18
C LEU A 62 15.89 -18.56 1.20
N ALA A 63 16.65 -17.79 0.42
CA ALA A 63 17.63 -18.33 -0.51
C ALA A 63 18.73 -19.10 0.23
N ILE A 64 19.28 -18.51 1.30
CA ILE A 64 20.29 -19.20 2.13
C ILE A 64 19.70 -20.48 2.72
N ALA A 65 18.49 -20.41 3.30
CA ALA A 65 17.82 -21.59 3.85
C ALA A 65 17.59 -22.68 2.79
N PHE A 66 17.19 -22.31 1.58
CA PHE A 66 17.01 -23.23 0.46
C PHE A 66 18.32 -23.94 0.09
N PHE A 67 19.40 -23.20 -0.15
CA PHE A 67 20.69 -23.79 -0.53
C PHE A 67 21.27 -24.67 0.59
N VAL A 68 21.13 -24.27 1.85
CA VAL A 68 21.56 -25.09 2.99
C VAL A 68 20.75 -26.38 3.08
N LYS A 69 19.41 -26.32 2.98
CA LYS A 69 18.57 -27.53 3.01
C LYS A 69 18.81 -28.44 1.79
N LEU A 70 19.03 -27.87 0.61
CA LEU A 70 19.37 -28.62 -0.59
C LEU A 70 20.71 -29.35 -0.42
N ALA A 71 21.73 -28.67 0.11
CA ALA A 71 23.03 -29.27 0.38
C ALA A 71 22.94 -30.40 1.42
N MET A 72 22.19 -30.20 2.50
CA MET A 72 21.95 -31.24 3.52
C MET A 72 21.20 -32.44 2.91
N ALA A 73 20.14 -32.21 2.13
CA ALA A 73 19.40 -33.28 1.47
C ALA A 73 20.28 -34.07 0.49
N TYR A 74 21.20 -33.40 -0.22
CA TYR A 74 22.18 -34.05 -1.07
C TYR A 74 23.19 -34.90 -0.27
N PHE A 75 23.69 -34.38 0.85
CA PHE A 75 24.61 -35.14 1.71
C PHE A 75 23.94 -36.34 2.37
N ASP A 76 22.68 -36.21 2.80
CA ASP A 76 21.91 -37.32 3.36
C ASP A 76 21.59 -38.37 2.31
N TYR A 77 21.25 -37.97 1.09
CA TYR A 77 21.10 -38.90 -0.04
C TYR A 77 22.39 -39.69 -0.31
N ARG A 78 23.55 -39.03 -0.25
CA ARG A 78 24.85 -39.71 -0.44
C ARG A 78 25.15 -40.75 0.65
N LYS A 79 24.67 -40.54 1.89
CA LYS A 79 24.99 -41.40 3.05
C LYS A 79 23.94 -42.47 3.30
N HIS A 80 22.67 -42.14 3.18
CA HIS A 80 21.53 -42.96 3.59
C HIS A 80 20.68 -43.46 2.41
N GLY A 81 20.95 -42.99 1.18
CA GLY A 81 20.26 -43.42 -0.03
C GLY A 81 18.82 -42.92 -0.17
N GLN A 82 18.30 -42.17 0.82
CA GLN A 82 16.97 -41.55 0.78
C GLN A 82 17.11 -40.04 0.63
N PHE A 83 16.46 -39.49 -0.39
CA PHE A 83 16.45 -38.05 -0.64
C PHE A 83 15.14 -37.45 -0.13
N GLU A 84 15.23 -36.57 0.86
CA GLU A 84 14.07 -35.85 1.37
C GLU A 84 13.82 -34.57 0.54
N TRP A 85 12.98 -34.70 -0.49
CA TRP A 85 12.64 -33.60 -1.41
C TRP A 85 11.71 -32.54 -0.80
N THR A 86 10.98 -32.89 0.26
CA THR A 86 9.91 -32.06 0.82
C THR A 86 10.45 -30.72 1.34
N GLY A 87 11.56 -30.74 2.09
CA GLY A 87 12.18 -29.53 2.63
C GLY A 87 12.65 -28.54 1.56
N PRO A 88 13.50 -28.97 0.60
CA PRO A 88 13.92 -28.11 -0.50
C PRO A 88 12.76 -27.62 -1.38
N ALA A 89 11.77 -28.46 -1.66
CA ALA A 89 10.63 -28.09 -2.49
C ALA A 89 9.76 -26.98 -1.86
N ILE A 90 9.46 -27.07 -0.56
CA ILE A 90 8.69 -26.04 0.15
C ILE A 90 9.45 -24.71 0.15
N LEU A 91 10.75 -24.73 0.48
CA LEU A 91 11.58 -23.52 0.49
C LEU A 91 11.70 -22.89 -0.90
N PHE A 92 11.75 -23.71 -1.96
CA PHE A 92 11.78 -23.22 -3.33
C PHE A 92 10.49 -22.50 -3.71
N VAL A 93 9.32 -23.05 -3.37
CA VAL A 93 8.03 -22.39 -3.60
C VAL A 93 7.92 -21.09 -2.81
N CYS A 94 8.36 -21.08 -1.54
CA CYS A 94 8.40 -19.86 -0.72
C CYS A 94 9.32 -18.79 -1.32
N LEU A 95 10.47 -19.18 -1.87
CA LEU A 95 11.40 -18.27 -2.53
C LEU A 95 10.76 -17.65 -3.78
N ILE A 96 10.12 -18.46 -4.62
CA ILE A 96 9.39 -17.96 -5.81
C ILE A 96 8.31 -16.97 -5.41
N PHE A 97 7.54 -17.29 -4.35
CA PHE A 97 6.48 -16.40 -3.87
C PHE A 97 7.03 -15.04 -3.44
N VAL A 98 8.11 -15.00 -2.66
CA VAL A 98 8.71 -13.73 -2.19
C VAL A 98 9.29 -12.91 -3.35
N LEU A 99 9.85 -13.56 -4.38
CA LEU A 99 10.36 -12.85 -5.56
C LEU A 99 9.26 -12.30 -6.46
N LEU A 100 8.10 -12.97 -6.51
CA LEU A 100 6.95 -12.56 -7.32
C LEU A 100 6.01 -11.60 -6.58
N ALA A 101 6.02 -11.60 -5.25
CA ALA A 101 5.12 -10.81 -4.42
C ALA A 101 5.10 -9.29 -4.75
N PRO A 102 6.23 -8.61 -5.02
CA PRO A 102 6.22 -7.20 -5.40
C PRO A 102 5.40 -6.94 -6.68
N ASN A 103 5.46 -7.84 -7.67
CA ASN A 103 4.76 -7.67 -8.93
C ASN A 103 3.23 -7.78 -8.81
N TYR A 104 2.72 -8.43 -7.76
CA TYR A 104 1.29 -8.70 -7.59
C TYR A 104 0.64 -7.89 -6.46
N ILE A 105 1.35 -7.62 -5.35
CA ILE A 105 0.77 -6.95 -4.18
C ILE A 105 0.38 -5.51 -4.51
N TRP A 106 1.24 -4.76 -5.19
CA TRP A 106 0.99 -3.34 -5.47
C TRP A 106 -0.21 -3.12 -6.41
N GLY A 107 -0.41 -4.03 -7.37
CA GLY A 107 -1.58 -3.99 -8.27
C GLY A 107 -2.92 -4.25 -7.56
N ILE A 108 -2.91 -5.00 -6.45
CA ILE A 108 -4.12 -5.26 -5.64
C ILE A 108 -4.38 -4.12 -4.66
N VAL A 109 -3.33 -3.53 -4.09
CA VAL A 109 -3.44 -2.41 -3.13
C VAL A 109 -3.87 -1.11 -3.81
N GLY A 110 -3.83 -1.05 -5.15
CA GLY A 110 -4.25 0.13 -5.92
C GLY A 110 -3.22 1.25 -5.87
N LEU A 111 -1.94 0.88 -5.79
CA LEU A 111 -0.77 1.75 -5.62
C LEU A 111 0.09 1.82 -6.89
#